data_AF-A0A971YII7-F1
#
_entry.id   AF-A0A971YII7-F1
#
_cell.length_a   1.000
_cell.length_b   1.000
_cell.length_c   1.000
_cell.angle_alpha   90.00
_cell.angle_beta   90.00
_cell.angle_gamma   90.00
#
_symmetry.space_group_name_H-M   'P 1'
#
loop_
_entity.id
_entity.type
_entity.pdbx_description
1 polymer ?
#
loop_
_entity_poly.entity_id
_entity_poly.type
_entity_poly.pdbx_seq_one_letter_code
_entity_poly.pdbx_strand_id
1 'polypeptide(L)'
;MKKNKKKDDSMIDDGRVIANMNIDGMPRSIIRRSAFDEFGKPREEKEKVVLTKKERRDIFLGVITSYILFGIIVFGAFALLILFCLNVWFK
;
A
#
# COMPACT_ATOMS: atom_id res chain seq x y z
N MET A 1 -48.67 1.04 26.93
CA MET A 1 -47.71 0.25 27.73
C MET A 1 -47.02 -0.76 26.81
N LYS A 2 -45.86 -0.42 26.23
CA LYS A 2 -45.15 -1.28 25.27
C LYS A 2 -44.23 -2.25 26.05
N LYS A 3 -44.39 -3.55 25.81
CA LYS A 3 -43.56 -4.61 26.43
C LYS A 3 -42.14 -4.55 25.84
N ASN A 4 -41.14 -4.27 26.68
CA ASN A 4 -39.73 -4.35 26.31
C ASN A 4 -39.32 -5.83 26.21
N LYS A 5 -38.88 -6.26 25.03
CA LYS A 5 -38.29 -7.58 24.79
C LYS A 5 -36.89 -7.57 25.40
N LYS A 6 -36.63 -8.38 26.43
CA LYS A 6 -35.27 -8.60 26.96
C LYS A 6 -34.43 -9.26 25.87
N LYS A 7 -33.30 -8.66 25.51
CA LYS A 7 -32.24 -9.33 24.73
C LYS A 7 -31.35 -10.03 25.75
N ASP A 8 -31.12 -11.33 25.59
CA ASP A 8 -30.17 -12.08 26.40
C ASP A 8 -28.74 -11.65 26.02
N ASP A 9 -27.99 -11.14 27.00
CA ASP A 9 -26.65 -10.55 26.83
C ASP A 9 -25.51 -11.61 26.90
N SER A 10 -25.71 -12.82 26.37
CA SER A 10 -24.70 -13.91 26.45
C SER A 10 -24.12 -14.38 25.12
N MET A 11 -24.36 -13.68 24.01
CA MET A 11 -23.62 -13.93 22.77
C MET A 11 -22.37 -13.06 22.73
N ILE A 12 -21.25 -13.61 23.20
CA ILE A 12 -19.91 -13.13 22.84
C ILE A 12 -19.74 -13.49 21.36
N ASP A 13 -19.88 -12.49 20.48
CA ASP A 13 -19.68 -12.64 19.05
C ASP A 13 -18.17 -12.75 18.78
N ASP A 14 -17.66 -13.97 18.67
CA ASP A 14 -16.24 -14.27 18.36
C ASP A 14 -15.81 -13.79 16.96
N GLY A 15 -16.70 -13.11 16.20
CA GLY A 15 -16.44 -12.63 14.84
C GLY A 15 -16.22 -13.75 13.82
N ARG A 16 -16.43 -15.00 14.24
CA ARG A 16 -16.28 -16.20 13.41
C ARG A 16 -17.56 -16.45 12.63
N VAL A 17 -17.43 -16.57 11.32
CA VAL A 17 -18.53 -16.99 10.46
C VAL A 17 -18.61 -18.51 10.51
N ILE A 18 -19.61 -19.03 11.22
CA ILE A 18 -19.81 -20.49 11.42
C ILE A 18 -20.28 -21.15 10.12
N ALA A 19 -21.03 -20.43 9.28
CA ALA A 19 -21.46 -20.87 7.96
C ALA A 19 -21.47 -19.68 6.99
N ASN A 20 -20.64 -19.77 5.95
CA ASN A 20 -20.55 -18.74 4.92
C ASN A 20 -21.67 -18.95 3.88
N MET A 21 -22.62 -18.01 3.79
CA MET A 21 -23.72 -18.03 2.84
C MET A 21 -23.48 -17.13 1.62
N ASN A 22 -22.22 -16.82 1.29
CA ASN A 22 -21.90 -16.07 0.08
C ASN A 22 -22.27 -16.92 -1.16
N ILE A 23 -23.27 -16.48 -1.91
CA ILE A 23 -23.72 -17.10 -3.16
C ILE A 23 -23.07 -16.34 -4.33
N ASP A 24 -22.54 -17.07 -5.31
CA ASP A 24 -21.94 -16.46 -6.50
C ASP A 24 -22.99 -15.69 -7.31
N GLY A 25 -22.68 -14.46 -7.72
CA GLY A 25 -23.57 -13.55 -8.44
C GLY A 25 -24.44 -12.59 -7.60
N MET A 26 -24.40 -12.62 -6.27
CA MET A 26 -25.11 -11.66 -5.41
C MET A 26 -24.18 -10.51 -4.98
N PRO A 27 -24.59 -9.23 -5.04
CA PRO A 27 -23.74 -8.12 -4.60
C PRO A 27 -23.38 -8.27 -3.13
N ARG A 28 -22.09 -8.44 -2.83
CA ARG A 28 -21.60 -8.56 -1.45
C ARG A 28 -22.06 -7.33 -0.67
N SER A 29 -22.75 -7.54 0.44
CA SER A 29 -23.17 -6.45 1.31
C SER A 29 -21.91 -5.65 1.71
N ILE A 30 -22.03 -4.32 1.67
CA ILE A 30 -20.93 -3.35 1.85
C ILE A 30 -20.28 -3.47 3.25
N ILE A 31 -20.87 -4.29 4.12
CA ILE A 31 -20.40 -4.61 5.46
C ILE A 31 -19.37 -5.73 5.33
N ARG A 32 -18.10 -5.36 5.11
CA ARG A 32 -16.96 -6.27 5.20
C ARG A 32 -16.88 -6.88 6.61
N ARG A 33 -17.46 -8.07 6.78
CA ARG A 33 -17.14 -8.98 7.89
C ARG A 33 -16.76 -10.34 7.31
N SER A 34 -15.51 -10.46 6.88
CA SER A 34 -14.86 -11.76 6.80
C SER A 34 -13.39 -11.60 7.21
N ALA A 35 -13.06 -12.12 8.39
CA ALA A 35 -11.68 -12.31 8.84
C ALA A 35 -11.04 -13.57 8.22
N PHE A 36 -11.81 -14.37 7.48
CA PHE A 36 -11.41 -15.64 6.89
C PHE A 36 -11.78 -15.67 5.41
N ASP A 37 -10.91 -16.25 4.59
CA ASP A 37 -11.17 -16.49 3.16
C ASP A 37 -12.17 -17.65 2.98
N GLU A 38 -12.71 -17.84 1.76
CA GLU A 38 -13.71 -18.87 1.41
C GLU A 38 -13.31 -20.32 1.76
N PHE A 39 -12.03 -20.55 2.11
CA PHE A 39 -11.47 -21.83 2.55
C PHE A 39 -11.15 -21.91 4.06
N GLY A 40 -11.65 -20.98 4.89
CA GLY A 40 -11.47 -21.01 6.35
C GLY A 40 -10.03 -20.71 6.80
N LYS A 41 -9.15 -20.30 5.89
CA LYS A 41 -7.80 -19.85 6.24
C LYS A 41 -7.91 -18.42 6.79
N PRO A 42 -7.31 -18.11 7.95
CA PRO A 42 -7.16 -16.73 8.37
C PRO A 42 -6.42 -16.03 7.24
N ARG A 43 -6.94 -14.89 6.79
CA ARG A 43 -6.29 -14.09 5.77
C ARG A 43 -4.90 -13.79 6.30
N GLU A 44 -3.87 -14.44 5.74
CA GLU A 44 -2.49 -14.17 6.11
C GLU A 44 -2.27 -12.70 5.79
N GLU A 45 -2.31 -11.86 6.83
CA GLU A 45 -1.88 -10.49 6.73
C GLU A 45 -0.43 -10.57 6.33
N LYS A 46 -0.15 -10.40 5.03
CA LYS A 46 1.21 -10.31 4.49
C LYS A 46 1.98 -9.42 5.44
N GLU A 47 2.90 -10.00 6.20
CA GLU A 47 3.64 -9.28 7.22
C GLU A 47 4.21 -8.04 6.55
N LYS A 48 3.66 -6.88 6.89
CA LYS A 48 4.13 -5.63 6.33
C LYS A 48 5.56 -5.53 6.79
N VAL A 49 6.50 -5.60 5.85
CA VAL A 49 7.93 -5.42 6.16
C VAL A 49 8.07 -4.05 6.81
N VAL A 50 8.11 -4.02 8.15
CA VAL A 50 8.18 -2.79 8.93
C VAL A 50 9.64 -2.35 8.89
N LEU A 51 9.99 -1.60 7.87
CA LEU A 51 11.33 -1.01 7.76
C LEU A 51 11.61 -0.13 8.98
N THR A 52 12.72 -0.42 9.66
CA THR A 52 13.25 0.37 10.76
C THR A 52 13.62 1.77 10.25
N LYS A 53 13.55 2.78 11.11
CA LYS A 53 13.87 4.18 10.75
C LYS A 53 15.27 4.33 10.12
N LYS A 54 16.22 3.47 10.47
CA LYS A 54 17.58 3.43 9.91
C LYS A 54 17.57 2.93 8.47
N GLU A 55 16.98 1.76 8.23
CA GLU A 55 16.88 1.15 6.90
C GLU A 55 16.17 2.06 5.89
N ARG A 56 15.14 2.79 6.34
CA ARG A 56 14.47 3.79 5.48
C ARG A 56 15.40 4.91 5.05
N ARG A 57 16.28 5.38 5.94
CA ARG A 57 17.26 6.43 5.61
C ARG A 57 18.30 5.92 4.64
N ASP A 58 18.77 4.70 4.82
CA ASP A 58 19.77 4.08 3.94
C ASP A 58 19.22 3.90 2.52
N ILE A 59 17.98 3.39 2.40
CA ILE A 59 17.28 3.29 1.11
C ILE A 59 17.09 4.69 0.50
N PHE A 60 16.63 5.66 1.29
CA PHE A 60 16.40 7.01 0.80
C PHE A 60 17.69 7.68 0.29
N LEU A 61 18.80 7.52 1.01
CA LEU A 61 20.10 8.02 0.59
C LEU A 61 20.56 7.34 -0.70
N GLY A 62 20.40 6.01 -0.83
CA GLY A 62 20.73 5.29 -2.05
C GLY A 62 19.90 5.75 -3.26
N VAL A 63 18.62 6.04 -3.05
CA VAL A 63 17.76 6.58 -4.10
C VAL A 63 18.22 7.99 -4.48
N ILE A 64 18.48 8.86 -3.51
CA ILE A 64 18.95 10.24 -3.76
C ILE A 64 20.27 10.24 -4.53
N THR A 65 21.25 9.43 -4.13
CA THR A 65 22.55 9.42 -4.81
C THR A 65 22.44 8.99 -6.27
N SER A 66 21.56 8.03 -6.58
CA SER A 66 21.31 7.61 -7.96
C SER A 66 20.73 8.75 -8.81
N TYR A 67 19.76 9.51 -8.28
CA TYR A 67 19.17 10.65 -8.99
C TYR A 67 20.13 11.82 -9.13
N ILE A 68 20.97 12.08 -8.12
CA ILE A 68 22.01 13.12 -8.20
C ILE A 68 23.00 12.77 -9.32
N LEU A 69 23.48 11.53 -9.37
CA LEU A 69 24.41 11.08 -10.41
C LEU A 69 23.80 11.24 -11.80
N PHE A 70 22.55 10.81 -11.98
CA PHE A 70 21.82 10.98 -13.23
C PHE A 70 21.66 12.47 -13.60
N GLY A 71 21.31 13.32 -12.63
CA GLY A 71 21.19 14.76 -12.83
C GLY A 71 22.48 15.41 -13.31
N ILE A 72 23.62 15.03 -12.72
CA ILE A 72 24.95 15.53 -13.14
C ILE A 72 25.25 15.14 -14.59
N ILE A 73 24.95 13.90 -14.99
CA ILE A 73 25.22 13.44 -16.36
C ILE A 73 24.37 14.24 -17.36
N VAL A 74 23.07 14.36 -17.11
CA VAL A 74 22.15 15.08 -17.99
C VAL A 74 22.53 16.56 -18.06
N PHE A 75 22.72 17.20 -16.91
CA PHE A 75 23.07 18.62 -16.87
C PHE A 75 24.45 18.88 -17.47
N GLY A 76 25.41 18.00 -17.26
CA GLY A 76 26.73 18.05 -17.88
C GLY A 76 26.67 17.93 -19.40
N ALA A 77 25.86 17.02 -19.94
CA ALA A 77 25.64 16.90 -21.37
C ALA A 77 24.98 18.16 -21.96
N PHE A 78 23.97 18.71 -21.28
CA PHE A 78 23.36 19.98 -21.68
C PHE A 78 24.33 21.16 -21.62
N ALA A 79 25.17 21.25 -20.58
CA ALA A 79 26.18 22.28 -20.47
C ALA A 79 27.19 22.19 -21.61
N LEU A 80 27.64 20.98 -21.97
CA LEU A 80 28.51 20.76 -23.12
C LEU A 80 27.83 21.14 -24.44
N LEU A 81 26.55 20.82 -24.60
CA LEU A 81 25.76 21.20 -25.78
C LEU A 81 25.64 22.73 -25.89
N ILE A 82 25.29 23.42 -24.80
CA ILE A 82 25.19 24.88 -24.77
C ILE A 82 26.55 25.51 -25.08
N LEU A 83 27.62 25.02 -24.46
CA LEU A 83 28.98 25.50 -24.70
C LEU A 83 29.40 25.30 -26.15
N PHE A 84 29.03 24.15 -26.74
CA PHE A 84 29.24 23.87 -28.16
C PHE A 84 28.46 24.85 -29.05
N CYS A 85 27.17 25.08 -28.78
CA CYS A 85 26.37 26.04 -29.52
C CYS A 85 26.97 27.45 -29.47
N LEU A 86 27.45 27.90 -28.31
CA LEU A 86 28.03 29.23 -28.14
C LEU A 86 29.38 29.38 -28.85
N ASN A 87 30.30 28.43 -28.69
CA ASN A 87 31.67 28.58 -29.18
C ASN A 87 31.91 28.08 -30.60
N VAL A 88 31.09 27.14 -31.08
CA VAL A 88 31.25 26.52 -32.40
C VAL A 88 30.21 27.00 -33.38
N TRP A 89 28.94 27.11 -32.97
CA TRP A 89 27.84 27.41 -33.90
C TRP A 89 27.59 28.92 -34.06
N PHE A 90 27.53 29.69 -32.98
CA PHE A 90 27.22 31.13 -33.03
C PHE A 90 28.45 32.04 -33.23
N LYS A 91 29.54 31.50 -33.77
CA LYS A 91 30.72 32.29 -34.15
C LYS A 91 30.62 32.83 -35.57
#